data_AF-A0A832THG0-F1
#
_entry.id   AF-A0A832THG0-F1
#
_cell.length_a   1.000
_cell.length_b   1.000
_cell.length_c   1.000
_cell.angle_alpha   90.00
_cell.angle_beta   90.00
_cell.angle_gamma   90.00
#
_symmetry.space_group_name_H-M   'P 1'
#
loop_
_entity.id
_entity.type
_entity.pdbx_description
1 polymer ?
#
loop_
_entity_poly.entity_id
_entity_poly.type
_entity_poly.pdbx_seq_one_letter_code
_entity_poly.pdbx_strand_id
1 'polypeptide(L)'
;MIIMTQSVTGRNTPVLIASTVETILLMGAFIAGTATMLNAQFPISQTWMAALLSSHLSLGLLSGLGAVLLFTLSYLSDRKDLFRLSLITVIFVALAAAGGLAFYATYNYAFSYVMALSLLISIICSCGCLVYSL
;
A
#
# COMPACT_ATOMS: atom_id res chain seq x y z
N MET A 1 -13.84 -3.58 -40.39
CA MET A 1 -13.23 -2.95 -39.20
C MET A 1 -14.06 -3.36 -37.99
N ILE A 2 -13.64 -4.41 -37.28
CA ILE A 2 -14.38 -4.93 -36.13
C ILE A 2 -14.05 -4.03 -34.94
N ILE A 3 -15.00 -3.17 -34.56
CA ILE A 3 -14.91 -2.42 -33.31
C ILE A 3 -15.14 -3.46 -32.21
N MET A 4 -14.05 -4.01 -31.65
CA MET A 4 -14.14 -4.76 -30.40
C MET A 4 -14.53 -3.78 -29.30
N THR A 5 -15.83 -3.72 -29.00
CA THR A 5 -16.33 -3.21 -27.74
C THR A 5 -15.90 -4.19 -26.65
N GLN A 6 -14.64 -4.10 -26.20
CA GLN A 6 -14.29 -4.66 -24.90
C GLN A 6 -15.22 -4.00 -23.88
N SER A 7 -16.01 -4.82 -23.17
CA SER A 7 -16.85 -4.29 -22.10
C SER A 7 -15.94 -3.54 -21.13
N VAL A 8 -16.42 -2.40 -20.60
CA VAL A 8 -15.67 -1.58 -19.63
C VAL A 8 -15.16 -2.44 -18.47
N THR A 9 -15.89 -3.50 -18.11
CA THR A 9 -15.49 -4.55 -17.16
C THR A 9 -14.21 -5.28 -17.55
N GLY A 10 -14.04 -5.71 -18.81
CA GLY A 10 -12.82 -6.41 -19.26
C GLY A 10 -11.56 -5.55 -19.26
N ARG A 11 -11.71 -4.24 -19.47
CA ARG A 11 -10.59 -3.27 -19.49
C ARG A 11 -10.07 -2.95 -18.09
N ASN A 12 -10.95 -2.96 -17.07
CA ASN A 12 -10.60 -2.61 -15.69
C ASN A 12 -10.20 -3.81 -14.82
N THR A 13 -10.44 -5.04 -15.26
CA THR A 13 -10.06 -6.27 -14.53
C THR A 13 -8.63 -6.28 -14.00
N PRO A 14 -7.60 -5.82 -14.76
CA PRO A 14 -6.23 -5.78 -14.23
C PRO A 14 -6.09 -4.83 -13.04
N VAL A 15 -6.74 -3.65 -13.11
CA VAL A 15 -6.74 -2.67 -12.01
C VAL A 15 -7.47 -3.24 -10.80
N LEU A 16 -8.61 -3.92 -11.00
CA LEU A 16 -9.39 -4.56 -9.95
C LEU A 16 -8.57 -5.61 -9.18
N ILE A 17 -7.86 -6.49 -9.89
CA ILE A 17 -7.02 -7.51 -9.29
C ILE A 17 -5.87 -6.85 -8.52
N ALA A 18 -5.18 -5.89 -9.16
CA ALA A 18 -4.06 -5.20 -8.54
C ALA A 18 -4.48 -4.43 -7.28
N SER A 19 -5.61 -3.71 -7.30
CA SER A 19 -6.12 -2.98 -6.14
C SER A 19 -6.55 -3.91 -5.01
N THR A 20 -7.09 -5.09 -5.34
CA THR A 20 -7.47 -6.11 -4.35
C THR A 20 -6.24 -6.63 -3.63
N VAL A 21 -5.22 -7.06 -4.38
CA VAL A 21 -3.96 -7.54 -3.81
C VAL A 21 -3.29 -6.45 -2.99
N GLU A 22 -3.19 -5.23 -3.53
CA GLU A 22 -2.56 -4.10 -2.84
C GLU A 22 -3.28 -3.73 -1.54
N THR A 23 -4.62 -3.76 -1.52
CA THR A 23 -5.40 -3.51 -0.30
C THR A 23 -5.08 -4.54 0.79
N ILE A 24 -4.95 -5.82 0.42
CA ILE A 24 -4.58 -6.89 1.37
C ILE A 24 -3.16 -6.67 1.91
N LEU A 25 -2.21 -6.34 1.04
CA LEU A 25 -0.82 -6.07 1.43
C LEU A 25 -0.73 -4.88 2.38
N LEU A 26 -1.41 -3.77 2.06
CA LEU A 26 -1.47 -2.58 2.90
C LEU A 26 -2.09 -2.86 4.27
N MET A 27 -3.19 -3.60 4.31
CA MET A 27 -3.82 -4.01 5.57
C MET A 27 -2.89 -4.88 6.41
N GLY A 28 -2.21 -5.85 5.79
CA GLY A 28 -1.22 -6.67 6.46
C GLY A 28 -0.05 -5.85 7.01
N ALA A 29 0.51 -4.95 6.19
CA ALA A 29 1.60 -4.07 6.58
C ALA A 29 1.19 -3.18 7.76
N PHE A 30 -0.02 -2.63 7.74
CA PHE A 30 -0.57 -1.81 8.82
C PHE A 30 -0.71 -2.61 10.12
N ILE A 31 -1.31 -3.81 10.07
CA ILE A 31 -1.49 -4.67 11.25
C ILE A 31 -0.14 -5.11 11.83
N ALA A 32 0.80 -5.56 10.99
CA ALA A 32 2.13 -5.94 11.45
C ALA A 32 2.90 -4.75 12.05
N GLY A 33 2.72 -3.56 11.48
CA GLY A 33 3.32 -2.31 11.97
C GLY A 33 2.77 -1.89 13.33
N THR A 34 1.44 -1.90 13.51
CA THR A 34 0.82 -1.58 14.80
C THR A 34 1.19 -2.61 15.87
N ALA A 35 1.25 -3.89 15.53
CA ALA A 35 1.74 -4.93 16.44
C ALA A 35 3.19 -4.69 16.88
N THR A 36 4.06 -4.27 15.94
CA THR A 36 5.46 -3.90 16.24
C THR A 36 5.54 -2.72 17.22
N MET A 37 4.67 -1.71 17.04
CA MET A 37 4.61 -0.56 17.95
C MET A 37 4.09 -0.90 19.34
N LEU A 38 2.96 -1.62 19.42
CA LEU A 38 2.31 -1.96 20.69
C LEU A 38 3.20 -2.84 21.58
N ASN A 39 4.03 -3.68 20.97
CA ASN A 39 4.97 -4.53 21.67
C ASN A 39 6.32 -3.84 21.97
N ALA A 40 6.43 -2.52 21.73
CA ALA A 40 7.63 -1.72 21.98
C ALA A 40 8.92 -2.45 21.56
N GLN A 41 8.95 -2.96 20.33
CA GLN A 41 9.92 -4.00 19.95
C GLN A 41 11.37 -3.54 19.78
N PHE A 42 11.70 -2.33 20.24
CA PHE A 42 13.03 -1.73 20.12
C PHE A 42 13.59 -1.41 21.51
N PRO A 43 14.80 -1.92 21.85
CA PRO A 43 15.64 -2.85 21.08
C PRO A 43 15.09 -4.29 21.09
N ILE A 44 15.34 -5.03 19.99
CA ILE A 44 14.82 -6.40 19.79
C ILE A 44 15.50 -7.36 20.78
N SER A 45 14.71 -7.97 21.67
CA SER A 45 15.22 -8.93 22.68
C SER A 45 14.89 -10.39 22.39
N GLN A 46 13.90 -10.68 21.53
CA GLN A 46 13.41 -12.04 21.28
C GLN A 46 13.13 -12.28 19.79
N THR A 47 13.27 -13.53 19.34
CA THR A 47 13.15 -13.92 17.91
C THR A 47 11.78 -13.61 17.31
N TRP A 48 10.70 -13.73 18.08
CA TRP A 48 9.35 -13.42 17.59
C TRP A 48 9.14 -11.91 17.32
N MET A 49 9.87 -11.03 18.01
CA MET A 49 9.85 -9.59 17.76
C MET A 49 10.51 -9.29 16.41
N ALA A 50 11.63 -9.95 16.11
CA ALA A 50 12.26 -9.85 14.79
C ALA A 50 11.35 -10.39 13.67
N ALA A 51 10.57 -11.44 13.93
CA ALA A 51 9.62 -11.98 12.97
C ALA A 51 8.49 -11.00 12.63
N LEU A 52 7.94 -10.29 13.63
CA LEU A 52 6.92 -9.25 13.43
C LEU A 52 7.46 -8.03 12.68
N LEU A 53 8.67 -7.58 13.02
CA LEU A 53 9.33 -6.50 12.28
C LEU A 53 9.61 -6.92 10.82
N SER A 54 10.13 -8.13 10.62
CA SER A 54 10.42 -8.67 9.29
C SER A 54 9.17 -8.81 8.43
N SER A 55 8.04 -9.26 9.01
CA SER A 55 6.78 -9.34 8.28
C SER A 55 6.26 -7.95 7.89
N HIS A 56 6.33 -6.96 8.79
CA HIS A 56 5.97 -5.58 8.48
C HIS A 56 6.82 -5.02 7.32
N LEU A 57 8.14 -5.16 7.37
CA LEU A 57 9.04 -4.68 6.31
C LEU A 57 8.80 -5.40 4.98
N SER A 58 8.58 -6.71 5.01
CA SER A 58 8.31 -7.50 3.80
C SER A 58 6.99 -7.08 3.14
N LEU A 59 5.94 -6.90 3.93
CA LEU A 59 4.64 -6.43 3.46
C LEU A 59 4.71 -4.99 2.95
N GLY A 60 5.48 -4.13 3.62
CA GLY A 60 5.75 -2.76 3.17
C GLY A 60 6.46 -2.71 1.82
N LEU A 61 7.46 -3.57 1.60
CA LEU A 61 8.15 -3.68 0.31
C LEU A 61 7.24 -4.20 -0.80
N LEU A 62 6.46 -5.26 -0.52
CA LEU A 62 5.50 -5.80 -1.47
C LEU A 62 4.41 -4.77 -1.83
N SER A 63 3.92 -4.01 -0.85
CA SER A 63 2.98 -2.90 -1.09
C SER A 63 3.63 -1.77 -1.90
N GLY A 64 4.91 -1.45 -1.66
CA GLY A 64 5.66 -0.52 -2.51
C GLY A 64 5.63 -0.91 -3.98
N LEU A 65 5.88 -2.18 -4.29
CA LEU A 65 5.83 -2.72 -5.65
C LEU A 65 4.38 -2.78 -6.18
N GLY A 66 3.43 -3.21 -5.35
CA GLY A 66 2.02 -3.32 -5.70
C GLY A 66 1.38 -1.97 -6.00
N ALA A 67 1.72 -0.92 -5.25
CA ALA A 67 1.30 0.45 -5.51
C ALA A 67 1.81 0.95 -6.88
N VAL A 68 3.09 0.72 -7.21
CA VAL A 68 3.66 1.08 -8.53
C VAL A 68 2.99 0.32 -9.66
N LEU A 69 2.71 -0.97 -9.46
CA LEU A 69 1.94 -1.77 -10.42
C LEU A 69 0.53 -1.22 -10.60
N LEU A 70 -0.19 -0.92 -9.51
CA LEU A 70 -1.53 -0.36 -9.53
C LEU A 70 -1.57 0.99 -10.28
N PHE A 71 -0.58 1.84 -10.05
CA PHE A 71 -0.41 3.10 -10.78
C PHE A 71 -0.21 2.88 -12.27
N THR A 72 0.69 1.97 -12.64
CA THR A 72 0.99 1.65 -14.04
C THR A 72 -0.26 1.12 -14.76
N LEU A 73 -0.99 0.19 -14.15
CA LEU A 73 -2.22 -0.37 -14.72
C LEU A 73 -3.34 0.68 -14.81
N SER A 74 -3.46 1.54 -13.79
CA SER A 74 -4.45 2.62 -13.79
C SER A 74 -4.16 3.67 -14.84
N TYR A 75 -2.89 3.99 -15.09
CA TYR A 75 -2.45 4.85 -16.21
C TYR A 75 -2.85 4.24 -17.57
N LEU A 76 -2.60 2.94 -17.77
CA LEU A 76 -2.97 2.24 -19.00
C LEU A 76 -4.49 2.08 -19.17
N SER A 77 -5.26 2.11 -18.09
CA SER A 77 -6.72 2.02 -18.13
C SER A 77 -7.41 3.26 -18.73
N ASP A 78 -6.70 4.40 -18.88
CA ASP A 78 -7.19 5.71 -19.38
C ASP A 78 -8.41 6.26 -18.61
N ARG A 79 -8.63 5.81 -17.38
CA ARG A 79 -9.63 6.42 -16.49
C ARG A 79 -8.97 7.35 -15.49
N LYS A 80 -9.31 8.63 -15.59
CA LYS A 80 -8.75 9.70 -14.74
C LYS A 80 -8.96 9.45 -13.25
N ASP A 81 -10.08 8.84 -12.87
CA ASP A 81 -10.39 8.56 -11.46
C ASP A 81 -9.46 7.49 -10.87
N LEU A 82 -9.26 6.38 -11.60
CA LEU A 82 -8.33 5.31 -11.21
C LEU A 82 -6.89 5.81 -11.19
N PHE A 83 -6.51 6.63 -12.17
CA PHE A 83 -5.18 7.24 -12.21
C PHE A 83 -4.93 8.13 -10.99
N ARG A 84 -5.88 9.01 -10.62
CA ARG A 84 -5.73 9.89 -9.45
C ARG A 84 -5.66 9.10 -8.15
N LEU A 85 -6.54 8.11 -7.97
CA LEU A 85 -6.57 7.28 -6.77
C LEU A 85 -5.28 6.48 -6.63
N SER A 86 -4.82 5.82 -7.69
CA SER A 86 -3.57 5.05 -7.67
C SER A 86 -2.32 5.93 -7.50
N LEU A 87 -2.32 7.16 -8.05
CA LEU A 87 -1.25 8.13 -7.81
C LEU A 87 -1.18 8.51 -6.32
N ILE A 88 -2.33 8.77 -5.69
CA ILE A 88 -2.39 9.05 -4.25
C ILE A 88 -1.88 7.84 -3.46
N THR A 89 -2.29 6.61 -3.81
CA THR A 89 -1.79 5.39 -3.18
C THR A 89 -0.26 5.31 -3.22
N VAL A 90 0.36 5.51 -4.39
CA VAL A 90 1.83 5.48 -4.52
C VAL A 90 2.50 6.55 -3.67
N ILE A 91 1.98 7.78 -3.69
CA ILE A 91 2.55 8.89 -2.90
C ILE A 91 2.52 8.57 -1.41
N PHE A 92 1.40 8.08 -0.90
CA PHE A 92 1.27 7.78 0.52
C PHE A 92 2.00 6.49 0.94
N VAL A 93 2.15 5.50 0.06
CA VAL A 93 3.06 4.38 0.31
C VAL A 93 4.51 4.84 0.38
N ALA A 94 4.94 5.75 -0.50
CA ALA A 94 6.28 6.33 -0.44
C ALA A 94 6.49 7.16 0.84
N LEU A 95 5.50 7.94 1.26
CA LEU A 95 5.53 8.67 2.54
C LEU A 95 5.59 7.70 3.73
N ALA A 96 4.86 6.60 3.68
CA ALA A 96 4.92 5.57 4.72
C ALA A 96 6.32 4.95 4.80
N ALA A 97 6.93 4.61 3.66
CA ALA A 97 8.28 4.08 3.60
C ALA A 97 9.32 5.09 4.14
N ALA A 98 9.21 6.36 3.75
CA ALA A 98 10.08 7.43 4.25
C ALA A 98 9.92 7.64 5.77
N GLY A 99 8.68 7.63 6.27
CA GLY A 99 8.38 7.70 7.71
C GLY A 99 8.95 6.51 8.48
N GLY A 100 8.81 5.29 7.96
CA GLY A 100 9.39 4.08 8.55
C GLY A 100 10.92 4.15 8.61
N LEU A 101 11.57 4.54 7.51
CA LEU A 101 13.02 4.71 7.47
C LEU A 101 13.52 5.78 8.46
N ALA A 102 12.83 6.92 8.53
CA ALA A 102 13.15 7.98 9.49
C ALA A 102 12.95 7.54 10.94
N PHE A 103 11.89 6.76 11.22
CA PHE A 103 11.68 6.16 12.54
C PHE A 103 12.84 5.23 12.92
N TYR A 104 13.25 4.31 12.04
CA TYR A 104 14.36 3.40 12.36
C TYR A 104 15.72 4.10 12.48
N ALA A 105 15.92 5.23 11.79
CA ALA A 105 17.14 6.01 11.88
C ALA A 105 17.24 6.86 13.15
N THR A 106 16.11 7.35 13.67
CA THR A 106 16.08 8.37 14.75
C THR A 106 15.42 7.91 16.05
N TYR A 107 14.67 6.80 16.01
CA TYR A 107 13.79 6.34 17.08
C TYR A 107 12.75 7.39 17.53
N ASN A 108 12.45 8.38 16.68
CA ASN A 108 11.41 9.37 16.96
C ASN A 108 10.03 8.86 16.54
N TYR A 109 9.17 8.61 17.54
CA TYR A 109 7.81 8.11 17.35
C TYR A 109 6.91 9.02 16.49
N ALA A 110 7.23 10.30 16.33
CA ALA A 110 6.53 11.19 15.41
C ALA A 110 6.49 10.62 13.98
N PHE A 111 7.61 10.05 13.51
CA PHE A 111 7.68 9.44 12.17
C PHE A 111 6.89 8.14 12.06
N SER A 112 6.69 7.43 13.17
CA SER A 112 5.85 6.24 13.22
C SER A 112 4.36 6.58 13.05
N TYR A 113 3.90 7.70 13.64
CA TYR A 113 2.56 8.22 13.39
C TYR A 113 2.37 8.67 11.94
N VAL A 114 3.38 9.32 11.33
CA VAL A 114 3.36 9.70 9.91
C VAL A 114 3.24 8.45 9.02
N MET A 115 4.00 7.40 9.32
CA MET A 115 3.90 6.12 8.61
C MET A 115 2.50 5.52 8.72
N ALA A 116 1.93 5.45 9.92
CA ALA A 116 0.61 4.88 10.16
C ALA A 116 -0.51 5.66 9.45
N LEU A 117 -0.50 7.00 9.53
CA LEU A 117 -1.44 7.86 8.81
C LEU A 117 -1.32 7.70 7.30
N SER A 118 -0.10 7.58 6.80
CA SER A 118 0.14 7.41 5.38
C SER A 118 -0.39 6.06 4.88
N LEU A 119 -0.16 4.97 5.63
CA LEU A 119 -0.74 3.67 5.31
C LEU A 119 -2.27 3.69 5.29
N LEU A 120 -2.92 4.38 6.24
CA LEU A 120 -4.38 4.51 6.27
C LEU A 120 -4.92 5.21 5.01
N ILE A 121 -4.28 6.30 4.58
CA ILE A 121 -4.69 7.01 3.36
C ILE A 121 -4.48 6.13 2.13
N SER A 122 -3.34 5.42 2.04
CA SER A 122 -3.10 4.46 0.97
C SER A 122 -4.15 3.35 0.91
N ILE A 123 -4.59 2.82 2.06
CA ILE A 123 -5.66 1.81 2.14
C ILE A 123 -6.96 2.37 1.56
N ILE A 124 -7.37 3.57 1.99
CA ILE A 124 -8.60 4.21 1.52
C ILE A 124 -8.55 4.40 -0.01
N CYS A 125 -7.43 4.87 -0.54
CA CYS A 125 -7.27 5.09 -1.98
C CYS A 125 -7.23 3.79 -2.79
N SER A 126 -6.57 2.75 -2.28
CA SER A 126 -6.55 1.42 -2.91
C SER A 126 -7.95 0.78 -2.93
N CYS A 127 -8.70 0.89 -1.83
CA CYS A 127 -10.12 0.52 -1.77
C CYS A 127 -10.96 1.33 -2.77
N GLY A 128 -10.68 2.62 -2.92
CA GLY A 128 -11.29 3.46 -3.95
C GLY A 128 -11.06 2.89 -5.35
N CYS A 129 -9.82 2.56 -5.71
CA CYS A 129 -9.52 1.90 -6.99
C CYS A 129 -10.34 0.63 -7.18
N LEU A 130 -10.48 -0.21 -6.14
CA LEU A 130 -11.28 -1.43 -6.18
C LEU A 130 -12.74 -1.12 -6.52
N VAL A 131 -13.38 -0.22 -5.76
CA VAL A 131 -14.81 0.13 -5.94
C VAL A 131 -15.06 0.73 -7.33
N TYR A 132 -14.18 1.60 -7.81
CA TYR A 132 -14.34 2.22 -9.11
C TYR A 132 -14.05 1.25 -10.27
N SER A 133 -13.27 0.20 -10.05
CA SER A 133 -12.92 -0.80 -11.07
C SER A 133 -13.97 -1.90 -11.26
N LEU A 134 -14.94 -2.03 -10.33
CA LEU A 134 -16.14 -2.87 -10.47
C LEU A 134 -17.13 -2.26 -11.48
#